data_AF-A0AA86R2U8-F1
#
_entry.id   AF-A0AA86R2U8-F1
#
_cell.length_a   1.000
_cell.length_b   1.000
_cell.length_c   1.000
_cell.angle_alpha   90.00
_cell.angle_beta   90.00
_cell.angle_gamma   90.00
#
_symmetry.space_group_name_H-M   'P 1'
#
loop_
_entity.id
_entity.type
_entity.pdbx_description
1 polymer ?
#
loop_
_entity_poly.entity_id
_entity_poly.type
_entity_poly.pdbx_seq_one_letter_code
_entity_poly.pdbx_strand_id
1 'polypeptide(L)'
;MSDFEYRTNVSYYLKLGWKLVSPQRAMCPVCGSALIQCVLYDFMFCVPCQKKVVFESNKLYILEQSQTQQPVQSDSQLALSQQTQQANNIENSIDQPQSQPQSQYEQQQHEQQQQIQEQNTQNTQNEQDNYQEEDEDETPRMLCSGWKMTARTCPTKNCYNPLMQKPNSNELVCGKCKFRGTTAQKMQEISLSVQPADLARQIVQRANARIEGRDPDEVCAVEKTSQQMEYEEMKRRQQEEEEYYQEQVRREQMQQMQQQGQQQVCQNNVENKQESQQIMDLKEKIHGLTEQLLEPCSFAEIEQFSKAIMQLNEVIKVLKQIE
;
A
#
# COMPACT_ATOMS: atom_id res chain seq x y z
N MET A 1 -20.64 7.73 -3.04
CA MET A 1 -19.68 7.84 -1.92
C MET A 1 -19.56 6.44 -1.35
N SER A 2 -18.36 5.86 -1.39
CA SER A 2 -18.13 4.51 -0.87
C SER A 2 -18.41 4.49 0.64
N ASP A 3 -19.08 3.46 1.14
CA ASP A 3 -19.33 3.32 2.57
C ASP A 3 -17.99 3.23 3.33
N PHE A 4 -17.85 4.06 4.37
CA PHE A 4 -16.65 4.06 5.20
C PHE A 4 -16.66 2.83 6.12
N GLU A 5 -15.75 1.88 5.87
CA GLU A 5 -15.64 0.65 6.65
C GLU A 5 -14.78 0.83 7.92
N TYR A 6 -15.29 0.35 9.05
CA TYR A 6 -14.60 0.40 10.35
C TYR A 6 -13.68 -0.81 10.52
N ARG A 7 -12.39 -0.56 10.70
CA ARG A 7 -11.33 -1.54 10.98
C ARG A 7 -10.50 -1.05 12.16
N THR A 8 -9.91 -1.99 12.91
CA THR A 8 -9.13 -1.69 14.13
C THR A 8 -7.63 -1.52 13.87
N ASN A 9 -7.15 -1.80 12.66
CA ASN A 9 -5.73 -1.79 12.34
C ASN A 9 -5.34 -0.48 11.62
N VAL A 10 -4.42 0.29 12.20
CA VAL A 10 -3.91 1.54 11.60
C VAL A 10 -3.25 1.27 10.24
N SER A 11 -2.48 0.19 10.11
CA SER A 11 -1.77 -0.18 8.89
C SER A 11 -2.71 -0.42 7.70
N TYR A 12 -3.94 -0.88 7.96
CA TYR A 12 -4.97 -1.04 6.92
C TYR A 12 -5.30 0.31 6.26
N TYR A 13 -5.55 1.35 7.07
CA TYR A 13 -5.88 2.67 6.55
C TYR A 13 -4.70 3.34 5.85
N LEU A 14 -3.48 3.15 6.36
CA LEU A 14 -2.27 3.67 5.72
C LEU A 14 -2.08 3.07 4.32
N LYS A 15 -2.36 1.77 4.14
CA LYS A 15 -2.35 1.12 2.81
C LYS A 15 -3.40 1.70 1.85
N LEU A 16 -4.53 2.15 2.38
CA LEU A 16 -5.57 2.86 1.62
C LEU A 16 -5.25 4.35 1.37
N GLY A 17 -4.03 4.79 1.64
CA GLY A 17 -3.59 6.17 1.40
C GLY A 17 -4.02 7.19 2.45
N TRP A 18 -4.49 6.73 3.62
CA TRP A 18 -4.70 7.62 4.77
C TRP A 18 -3.34 8.07 5.33
N LYS A 19 -3.28 9.27 5.88
CA LYS A 19 -2.07 9.86 6.47
C LYS A 19 -2.25 10.02 7.97
N LEU A 20 -1.19 9.76 8.73
CA LEU A 20 -1.15 10.03 10.16
C LEU A 20 -1.08 11.55 10.40
N VAL A 21 -1.93 12.06 11.29
CA VAL A 21 -1.91 13.45 11.71
C VAL A 21 -0.88 13.62 12.83
N SER A 22 0.01 14.62 12.70
CA SER A 22 1.00 14.92 13.74
C SER A 22 0.31 15.19 15.08
N PRO A 23 0.78 14.60 16.21
CA PRO A 23 0.23 14.85 17.54
C PRO A 23 0.25 16.33 17.96
N GLN A 24 1.17 17.13 17.40
CA GLN A 24 1.23 18.57 17.64
C GLN A 24 0.05 19.32 17.01
N ARG A 25 -0.56 18.77 15.95
CA ARG A 25 -1.68 19.37 15.22
C ARG A 25 -3.03 18.94 15.79
N ALA A 26 -3.20 17.64 16.04
CA ALA A 26 -4.43 17.11 16.62
C ALA A 26 -4.21 15.73 17.25
N MET A 27 -4.90 15.46 18.35
CA MET A 27 -4.97 14.16 19.01
C MET A 27 -6.44 13.82 19.31
N CYS A 28 -6.77 12.54 19.44
CA CYS A 28 -8.13 12.14 19.77
C CYS A 28 -8.55 12.73 21.14
N PRO A 29 -9.69 13.44 21.22
CA PRO A 29 -10.16 14.02 22.49
C PRO A 29 -10.62 12.97 23.51
N VAL A 30 -10.75 11.70 23.11
CA VAL A 30 -11.19 10.60 23.98
C VAL A 30 -10.01 9.82 24.57
N CYS A 31 -9.08 9.36 23.73
CA CYS A 31 -7.97 8.49 24.18
C CYS A 31 -6.58 9.11 24.04
N GLY A 32 -6.45 10.31 23.47
CA GLY A 32 -5.15 10.96 23.23
C GLY A 32 -4.31 10.34 22.11
N SER A 33 -4.79 9.31 21.41
CA SER A 33 -4.04 8.70 20.30
C SER A 33 -3.98 9.60 19.06
N ALA A 34 -2.97 9.35 18.21
CA ALA A 34 -2.86 10.01 16.91
C ALA A 34 -4.10 9.73 16.04
N LEU A 35 -4.52 10.75 15.30
CA LEU A 35 -5.62 10.65 14.35
C LEU A 35 -5.09 10.31 12.95
N ILE A 36 -5.92 9.73 12.10
CA ILE A 36 -5.64 9.55 10.67
C ILE A 36 -6.58 10.41 9.83
N GLN A 37 -6.10 10.88 8.68
CA GLN A 37 -6.86 11.73 7.75
C GLN A 37 -6.72 11.19 6.32
N CYS A 38 -7.80 11.26 5.55
CA CYS A 38 -7.80 10.98 4.12
C CYS A 38 -8.28 12.22 3.37
N VAL A 39 -7.73 12.48 2.18
CA VAL A 39 -8.07 13.66 1.36
C VAL A 39 -9.51 13.62 0.86
N LEU A 40 -10.11 12.42 0.78
CA LEU A 40 -11.47 12.22 0.31
C LEU A 40 -12.55 12.52 1.37
N TYR A 41 -12.16 12.69 2.63
CA TYR A 41 -13.07 12.92 3.74
C TYR A 41 -12.71 14.21 4.48
N ASP A 42 -13.73 14.93 4.94
CA ASP A 42 -13.64 16.16 5.71
C ASP A 42 -13.43 15.93 7.22
N PHE A 43 -13.37 14.67 7.65
CA PHE A 43 -13.12 14.27 9.02
C PHE A 43 -11.78 13.53 9.19
N MET A 44 -11.26 13.59 10.40
CA MET A 44 -10.19 12.73 10.90
C MET A 44 -10.81 11.54 11.64
N PHE A 45 -10.12 10.41 11.67
CA PHE A 45 -10.60 9.19 12.31
C PHE A 45 -9.65 8.73 13.41
N CYS A 46 -10.20 8.36 14.56
CA CYS A 46 -9.47 7.73 15.64
C CYS A 46 -9.68 6.21 15.57
N VAL A 47 -8.64 5.46 15.18
CA VAL A 47 -8.71 4.00 15.05
C VAL A 47 -9.03 3.30 16.38
N PRO A 48 -8.39 3.63 17.52
CA PRO A 48 -8.71 2.98 18.80
C PRO A 48 -10.14 3.23 19.29
N CYS A 49 -10.65 4.46 19.16
CA CYS A 49 -12.00 4.80 19.63
C CYS A 49 -13.10 4.55 18.60
N GLN A 50 -12.72 4.30 17.35
CA GLN A 50 -13.63 4.23 16.20
C GLN A 50 -14.51 5.47 16.05
N LYS A 51 -13.97 6.66 16.36
CA LYS A 51 -14.71 7.93 16.31
C LYS A 51 -14.22 8.82 15.17
N LYS A 52 -15.17 9.47 14.50
CA LYS A 52 -14.92 10.55 13.55
C LYS A 52 -14.76 11.86 14.31
N VAL A 53 -13.74 12.63 13.97
CA VAL A 53 -13.35 13.87 14.64
C VAL A 53 -13.17 14.95 13.58
N VAL A 54 -13.82 16.10 13.75
CA VAL A 54 -13.65 17.26 12.86
C VAL A 54 -12.92 18.36 13.60
N PHE A 55 -12.05 19.07 12.89
CA PHE A 55 -11.31 20.21 13.40
C PHE A 55 -11.89 21.49 12.82
N GLU A 56 -12.62 22.24 13.63
CA GLU A 56 -13.27 23.47 13.24
C GLU A 56 -13.02 24.56 14.29
N SER A 57 -12.71 25.78 13.85
CA SER A 57 -12.44 26.91 14.76
C SER A 57 -11.40 26.62 15.84
N ASN A 58 -10.30 25.94 15.48
CA ASN A 58 -9.24 25.49 16.40
C ASN A 58 -9.70 24.58 17.55
N LYS A 59 -10.85 23.92 17.41
CA LYS A 59 -11.39 22.95 18.37
C LYS A 59 -11.70 21.64 17.67
N LEU A 60 -11.52 20.53 18.41
CA LEU A 60 -11.83 19.19 17.94
C LEU A 60 -13.22 18.79 18.44
N TYR A 61 -14.10 18.40 17.53
CA TYR A 61 -15.44 17.91 17.83
C TYR A 61 -15.57 16.46 17.39
N ILE A 62 -16.25 15.63 18.20
CA ILE A 62 -16.62 14.28 17.80
C ILE A 62 -17.88 14.40 16.96
N LEU A 63 -17.86 13.88 15.73
CA LEU A 63 -19.10 13.71 14.97
C LEU A 63 -19.90 12.59 15.65
N GLU A 64 -20.93 12.97 16.40
CA GLU A 64 -21.95 12.02 16.79
C GLU A 64 -22.64 11.57 15.52
N GLN A 65 -22.54 10.27 15.22
CA GLN A 65 -23.42 9.68 14.23
C GLN A 65 -24.83 9.89 14.77
N SER A 66 -25.59 10.77 14.11
CA SER A 66 -27.03 10.84 14.29
C SER A 66 -27.55 9.42 14.07
N GLN A 67 -27.89 8.75 15.18
CA GLN A 67 -28.34 7.37 15.17
C GLN A 67 -29.53 7.30 14.22
N THR A 68 -29.34 6.67 13.07
CA THR A 68 -30.44 6.16 12.27
C THR A 68 -31.14 5.15 13.18
N GLN A 69 -32.24 5.57 13.78
CA GLN A 69 -33.12 4.71 14.56
C GLN A 69 -33.48 3.53 13.67
N GLN A 70 -32.98 2.33 14.01
CA GLN A 70 -33.51 1.10 13.46
C GLN A 70 -34.93 0.94 14.00
N PRO A 71 -35.94 0.66 13.16
CA PRO A 71 -37.28 0.44 13.63
C PRO A 71 -37.33 -0.90 14.39
N VAL A 72 -37.54 -0.81 15.69
CA VAL A 72 -37.98 -1.94 16.52
C VAL A 72 -39.42 -2.25 16.13
N GLN A 73 -39.66 -3.49 15.73
CA GLN A 73 -40.96 -4.03 15.37
C GLN A 73 -41.99 -3.78 16.49
N SER A 74 -43.13 -3.18 16.13
CA SER A 74 -44.38 -3.35 16.87
C SER A 74 -45.56 -3.17 15.94
N ASP A 75 -46.44 -4.17 15.94
CA ASP A 75 -47.69 -4.25 15.22
C ASP A 75 -48.65 -3.09 15.57
N SER A 76 -49.23 -2.44 14.56
CA SER A 76 -50.68 -2.16 14.45
C SER A 76 -51.00 -1.11 13.38
N GLN A 77 -51.60 -1.60 12.28
CA GLN A 77 -52.82 -1.11 11.60
C GLN A 77 -53.03 0.37 11.18
N LEU A 78 -53.30 0.47 9.85
CA LEU A 78 -54.39 1.21 9.15
C LEU A 78 -54.36 2.74 8.98
N ALA A 79 -54.18 3.18 7.72
CA ALA A 79 -55.11 3.97 6.88
C ALA A 79 -54.29 4.82 5.87
N LEU A 80 -54.33 4.56 4.55
CA LEU A 80 -55.32 4.94 3.52
C LEU A 80 -55.16 6.38 2.96
N SER A 81 -54.60 6.50 1.74
CA SER A 81 -54.94 7.46 0.65
C SER A 81 -53.94 7.23 -0.51
N GLN A 82 -54.28 6.65 -1.68
CA GLN A 82 -54.97 7.24 -2.85
C GLN A 82 -54.50 8.70 -3.10
N GLN A 83 -54.05 9.18 -4.26
CA GLN A 83 -54.25 8.89 -5.68
C GLN A 83 -53.33 9.93 -6.41
N THR A 84 -52.66 9.71 -7.55
CA THR A 84 -53.14 10.21 -8.88
C THR A 84 -51.95 10.55 -9.83
N GLN A 85 -52.07 10.06 -11.09
CA GLN A 85 -51.57 10.53 -12.42
C GLN A 85 -50.07 10.70 -12.69
N GLN A 86 -49.47 10.02 -13.69
CA GLN A 86 -49.66 10.02 -15.16
C GLN A 86 -48.97 11.18 -15.93
N ALA A 87 -48.17 10.74 -16.90
CA ALA A 87 -47.95 11.29 -18.25
C ALA A 87 -46.75 12.22 -18.56
N ASN A 88 -46.16 11.92 -19.74
CA ASN A 88 -45.26 12.66 -20.65
C ASN A 88 -43.80 12.15 -20.61
N ASN A 89 -43.28 11.33 -21.53
CA ASN A 89 -43.36 11.21 -23.00
C ASN A 89 -42.54 12.28 -23.77
N ILE A 90 -41.74 11.78 -24.73
CA ILE A 90 -41.20 12.41 -25.96
C ILE A 90 -39.69 12.76 -26.03
N GLU A 91 -38.99 11.87 -26.76
CA GLU A 91 -38.04 12.06 -27.88
C GLU A 91 -36.78 12.94 -27.74
N ASN A 92 -35.62 12.29 -27.85
CA ASN A 92 -34.60 12.60 -28.88
C ASN A 92 -33.43 11.60 -28.80
N SER A 93 -33.43 10.61 -29.69
CA SER A 93 -32.27 9.72 -29.90
C SER A 93 -31.85 9.82 -31.36
N ILE A 94 -30.65 10.37 -31.54
CA ILE A 94 -29.90 10.45 -32.79
C ILE A 94 -29.11 9.14 -32.94
N ASP A 95 -29.26 8.50 -34.10
CA ASP A 95 -28.61 7.26 -34.49
C ASP A 95 -27.08 7.32 -34.36
N GLN A 96 -26.52 6.38 -33.60
CA GLN A 96 -25.11 6.01 -33.61
C GLN A 96 -25.00 4.54 -34.05
N PRO A 97 -24.07 4.18 -34.96
CA PRO A 97 -24.00 2.83 -35.50
C PRO A 97 -23.49 1.84 -34.45
N GLN A 98 -24.26 0.78 -34.21
CA GLN A 98 -23.93 -0.35 -33.36
C GLN A 98 -22.70 -1.11 -33.86
N SER A 99 -21.70 -1.21 -33.00
CA SER A 99 -20.57 -2.14 -33.08
C SER A 99 -20.81 -3.35 -32.18
N GLN A 100 -20.88 -4.56 -32.76
CA GLN A 100 -20.61 -5.83 -32.09
C GLN A 100 -19.12 -6.21 -32.29
N PRO A 101 -18.50 -7.14 -31.51
CA PRO A 101 -18.86 -7.74 -30.23
C PRO A 101 -17.72 -7.52 -29.20
N GLN A 102 -17.85 -6.53 -28.31
CA GLN A 102 -16.80 -6.15 -27.36
C GLN A 102 -16.69 -7.09 -26.14
N SER A 103 -17.69 -7.96 -25.93
CA SER A 103 -17.80 -8.79 -24.72
C SER A 103 -16.78 -9.92 -24.61
N GLN A 104 -16.27 -10.42 -25.73
CA GLN A 104 -15.31 -11.53 -25.70
C GLN A 104 -13.89 -11.07 -25.33
N TYR A 105 -13.50 -9.86 -25.73
CA TYR A 105 -12.20 -9.28 -25.38
C TYR A 105 -12.16 -8.80 -23.91
N GLU A 106 -13.25 -8.22 -23.41
CA GLU A 106 -13.35 -7.84 -21.99
C GLU A 106 -13.32 -9.07 -21.08
N GLN A 107 -13.98 -10.17 -21.47
CA GLN A 107 -13.94 -11.41 -20.71
C GLN A 107 -12.53 -12.03 -20.67
N GLN A 108 -11.80 -11.98 -21.78
CA GLN A 108 -10.43 -12.51 -21.84
C GLN A 108 -9.43 -11.63 -21.07
N GLN A 109 -9.60 -10.30 -21.07
CA GLN A 109 -8.82 -9.41 -20.20
C GLN A 109 -9.13 -9.63 -18.72
N HIS A 110 -10.39 -9.91 -18.36
CA HIS A 110 -10.76 -10.19 -16.98
C HIS A 110 -10.20 -11.51 -16.46
N GLU A 111 -10.21 -12.57 -17.28
CA GLU A 111 -9.56 -13.85 -16.95
C GLU A 111 -8.04 -13.71 -16.81
N GLN A 112 -7.39 -12.93 -17.68
CA GLN A 112 -5.94 -12.69 -17.57
C GLN A 112 -5.59 -11.86 -16.32
N GLN A 113 -6.42 -10.90 -15.94
CA GLN A 113 -6.24 -10.16 -14.67
C GLN A 113 -6.48 -11.03 -13.44
N GLN A 114 -7.47 -11.94 -13.47
CA GLN A 114 -7.69 -12.91 -12.39
C GLN A 114 -6.51 -13.86 -12.23
N GLN A 115 -5.96 -14.40 -13.32
CA GLN A 115 -4.78 -15.28 -13.25
C GLN A 115 -3.54 -14.56 -12.67
N ILE A 116 -3.33 -13.27 -13.00
CA ILE A 116 -2.24 -12.47 -12.43
C ILE A 116 -2.48 -12.22 -10.92
N GLN A 117 -3.73 -11.96 -10.51
CA GLN A 117 -4.06 -11.81 -9.09
C GLN A 117 -3.90 -13.13 -8.31
N GLU A 118 -4.29 -14.26 -8.90
CA GLU A 118 -4.13 -15.59 -8.28
C GLU A 118 -2.66 -15.99 -8.15
N GLN A 119 -1.83 -15.73 -9.17
CA GLN A 119 -0.38 -15.97 -9.09
C GLN A 119 0.30 -15.07 -8.05
N ASN A 120 -0.11 -13.81 -7.95
CA ASN A 120 0.40 -12.90 -6.90
C ASN A 120 -0.08 -13.32 -5.50
N THR A 121 -1.30 -13.84 -5.37
CA THR A 121 -1.85 -14.34 -4.09
C THR A 121 -1.14 -15.62 -3.64
N GLN A 122 -0.83 -16.54 -4.56
CA GLN A 122 -0.06 -17.75 -4.25
C GLN A 122 1.42 -17.44 -3.91
N ASN A 123 2.04 -16.45 -4.55
CA ASN A 123 3.37 -15.97 -4.15
C ASN A 123 3.35 -15.31 -2.76
N THR A 124 2.28 -14.58 -2.41
CA THR A 124 2.15 -13.97 -1.07
C THR A 124 1.88 -15.01 0.03
N GLN A 125 1.18 -16.10 -0.29
CA GLN A 125 0.95 -17.21 0.66
C GLN A 125 2.20 -18.07 0.87
N ASN A 126 3.01 -18.30 -0.17
CA ASN A 126 4.30 -18.99 -0.02
C ASN A 126 5.36 -18.16 0.73
N GLU A 127 5.24 -16.83 0.76
CA GLU A 127 6.05 -15.98 1.65
C GLU A 127 5.56 -15.98 3.11
N GLN A 128 4.29 -16.31 3.37
CA GLN A 128 3.74 -16.37 4.73
C GLN A 128 4.07 -17.69 5.46
N ASP A 129 4.17 -18.80 4.74
CA ASP A 129 4.48 -20.12 5.34
C ASP A 129 5.99 -20.37 5.53
N ASN A 130 6.85 -19.41 5.18
CA ASN A 130 8.29 -19.43 5.44
C ASN A 130 8.77 -18.25 6.30
N TYR A 131 7.90 -17.70 7.15
CA TYR A 131 8.38 -17.05 8.36
C TYR A 131 8.66 -18.15 9.37
N GLN A 132 9.90 -18.67 9.35
CA GLN A 132 10.47 -19.26 10.56
C GLN A 132 10.15 -18.30 11.71
N GLU A 133 9.66 -18.82 12.85
CA GLU A 133 9.44 -18.05 14.08
C GLU A 133 10.74 -17.29 14.42
N GLU A 134 10.92 -16.12 13.82
CA GLU A 134 12.01 -15.21 14.16
C GLU A 134 11.68 -14.79 15.58
N ASP A 135 12.50 -15.24 16.53
CA ASP A 135 12.40 -14.96 17.96
C ASP A 135 11.85 -13.53 18.18
N GLU A 136 10.54 -13.44 18.43
CA GLU A 136 9.85 -12.15 18.49
C GLU A 136 10.54 -11.30 19.57
N ASP A 137 10.89 -10.07 19.20
CA ASP A 137 11.45 -9.12 20.15
C ASP A 137 10.41 -8.81 21.23
N GLU A 138 10.61 -9.38 22.43
CA GLU A 138 9.70 -9.21 23.57
C GLU A 138 9.86 -7.85 24.25
N THR A 139 10.78 -6.98 23.79
CA THR A 139 11.02 -5.66 24.38
C THR A 139 9.73 -4.83 24.54
N PRO A 140 8.83 -4.72 23.53
CA PRO A 140 7.56 -4.00 23.68
C PRO A 140 6.67 -4.61 24.76
N ARG A 141 6.57 -5.95 24.82
CA ARG A 141 5.75 -6.65 25.80
C ARG A 141 6.27 -6.46 27.24
N MET A 142 7.59 -6.45 27.42
CA MET A 142 8.22 -6.18 28.71
C MET A 142 7.94 -4.76 29.19
N LEU A 143 8.04 -3.75 28.31
CA LEU A 143 7.70 -2.36 28.63
C LEU A 143 6.24 -2.22 29.08
N CYS A 144 5.30 -2.83 28.35
CA CYS A 144 3.89 -2.84 28.75
C CYS A 144 3.63 -3.53 30.10
N SER A 145 4.50 -4.47 30.49
CA SER A 145 4.44 -5.18 31.77
C SER A 145 5.15 -4.43 32.92
N GLY A 146 5.54 -3.16 32.71
CA GLY A 146 6.17 -2.31 33.71
C GLY A 146 7.69 -2.50 33.86
N TRP A 147 8.34 -3.30 32.99
CA TRP A 147 9.80 -3.43 33.01
C TRP A 147 10.45 -2.12 32.58
N LYS A 148 11.63 -1.83 33.15
CA LYS A 148 12.37 -0.61 32.85
C LYS A 148 13.52 -0.90 31.89
N MET A 149 13.59 -0.17 30.78
CA MET A 149 14.75 -0.21 29.90
C MET A 149 15.97 0.42 30.59
N THR A 150 17.11 -0.26 30.53
CA THR A 150 18.38 0.25 31.08
C THR A 150 19.25 0.83 29.97
N ALA A 151 20.22 1.68 30.34
CA ALA A 151 21.22 2.19 29.40
C ALA A 151 22.27 1.14 28.97
N ARG A 152 22.11 -0.13 29.37
CA ARG A 152 23.07 -1.21 29.12
C ARG A 152 22.60 -2.06 27.93
N THR A 153 23.53 -2.56 27.12
CA THR A 153 23.25 -3.41 25.94
C THR A 153 23.44 -4.91 26.22
N CYS A 154 22.72 -5.78 25.49
CA CYS A 154 22.86 -7.25 25.54
C CYS A 154 24.30 -7.63 25.16
N PRO A 155 25.02 -8.41 26.01
CA PRO A 155 26.40 -8.82 25.71
C PRO A 155 26.47 -9.91 24.63
N THR A 156 25.34 -10.54 24.29
CA THR A 156 25.30 -11.53 23.21
C THR A 156 25.73 -10.88 21.90
N LYS A 157 26.72 -11.51 21.26
CA LYS A 157 27.30 -11.05 20.00
C LYS A 157 26.19 -10.75 18.98
N ASN A 158 26.26 -9.58 18.36
CA ASN A 158 25.32 -9.08 17.34
C ASN A 158 23.86 -8.82 17.79
N CYS A 159 23.53 -8.86 19.10
CA CYS A 159 22.18 -8.52 19.54
C CYS A 159 21.98 -7.00 19.70
N TYR A 160 22.92 -6.32 20.38
CA TYR A 160 22.94 -4.88 20.69
C TYR A 160 21.68 -4.29 21.35
N ASN A 161 20.61 -5.06 21.57
CA ASN A 161 19.39 -4.59 22.20
C ASN A 161 19.60 -4.17 23.65
N PRO A 162 18.86 -3.15 24.13
CA PRO A 162 18.94 -2.71 25.52
C PRO A 162 18.46 -3.81 26.48
N LEU A 163 19.10 -3.91 27.63
CA LEU A 163 18.67 -4.81 28.70
C LEU A 163 17.48 -4.20 29.46
N MET A 164 16.48 -5.04 29.72
CA MET A 164 15.27 -4.73 30.47
C MET A 164 15.44 -5.17 31.93
N GLN A 165 15.11 -4.30 32.87
CA GLN A 165 15.11 -4.57 34.30
C GLN A 165 13.71 -4.92 34.79
N LYS A 166 13.60 -6.05 35.48
CA LYS A 166 12.34 -6.50 36.08
C LYS A 166 11.93 -5.60 37.25
N PRO A 167 10.64 -5.26 37.40
CA PRO A 167 10.15 -4.49 38.54
C PRO A 167 10.54 -5.15 39.87
N ASN A 168 11.05 -4.35 40.82
CA ASN A 168 11.45 -4.80 42.16
C ASN A 168 12.53 -5.91 42.19
N SER A 169 13.32 -6.04 41.11
CA SER A 169 14.40 -7.02 41.01
C SER A 169 15.65 -6.42 40.36
N ASN A 170 16.80 -7.02 40.65
CA ASN A 170 18.09 -6.71 39.99
C ASN A 170 18.35 -7.61 38.77
N GLU A 171 17.33 -8.37 38.33
CA GLU A 171 17.36 -9.20 37.13
C GLU A 171 17.29 -8.33 35.88
N LEU A 172 18.24 -8.56 34.97
CA LEU A 172 18.34 -7.95 33.65
C LEU A 172 18.07 -9.01 32.59
N VAL A 173 17.15 -8.74 31.67
CA VAL A 173 16.76 -9.64 30.58
C VAL A 173 16.79 -8.88 29.25
N CYS A 174 17.28 -9.50 28.18
CA CYS A 174 17.12 -8.95 26.83
C CYS A 174 15.85 -9.47 26.17
N GLY A 175 15.04 -8.58 25.59
CA GLY A 175 13.80 -8.94 24.89
C GLY A 175 14.01 -9.78 23.62
N LYS A 176 15.17 -9.66 22.97
CA LYS A 176 15.51 -10.37 21.72
C LYS A 176 16.32 -11.63 21.96
N CYS A 177 17.57 -11.50 22.43
CA CYS A 177 18.51 -12.62 22.64
C CYS A 177 18.17 -13.53 23.84
N LYS A 178 17.12 -13.20 24.62
CA LYS A 178 16.73 -13.83 25.91
C LYS A 178 17.85 -13.97 26.95
N PHE A 179 18.96 -13.23 26.79
CA PHE A 179 20.05 -13.16 27.77
C PHE A 179 19.50 -12.78 29.15
N ARG A 180 19.97 -13.46 30.20
CA ARG A 180 19.65 -13.15 31.60
C ARG A 180 20.92 -12.86 32.38
N GLY A 181 20.89 -11.82 33.21
CA GLY A 181 21.99 -11.48 34.11
C GLY A 181 21.51 -10.66 35.30
N THR A 182 22.44 -10.28 36.16
CA THR A 182 22.16 -9.38 37.29
C THR A 182 22.93 -8.08 37.16
N THR A 183 22.41 -7.00 37.74
CA THR A 183 23.10 -5.70 37.77
C THR A 183 24.51 -5.81 38.40
N ALA A 184 24.69 -6.71 39.38
CA ALA A 184 25.94 -6.95 40.10
C ALA A 184 27.01 -7.65 39.24
N GLN A 185 26.66 -8.75 38.55
CA GLN A 185 27.58 -9.44 37.63
C GLN A 185 28.10 -8.51 36.53
N LYS A 186 27.21 -7.66 36.00
CA LYS A 186 27.55 -6.68 34.98
C LYS A 186 28.40 -5.51 35.50
N MET A 187 28.29 -5.15 36.78
CA MET A 187 29.18 -4.15 37.40
C MET A 187 30.62 -4.68 37.48
N GLN A 188 30.81 -5.98 37.69
CA GLN A 188 32.14 -6.61 37.62
C GLN A 188 32.71 -6.63 36.19
N GLU A 189 31.90 -6.83 35.16
CA GLU A 189 32.37 -6.76 33.75
C GLU A 189 32.81 -5.35 33.34
N ILE A 190 32.14 -4.29 33.80
CA ILE A 190 32.55 -2.90 33.49
C ILE A 190 33.90 -2.57 34.13
N SER A 191 34.21 -3.14 35.30
CA SER A 191 35.55 -3.04 35.90
C SER A 191 36.65 -3.75 35.10
N LEU A 192 36.30 -4.60 34.13
CA LEU A 192 37.23 -5.34 33.28
C LEU A 192 37.31 -4.81 31.84
N SER A 193 36.39 -3.95 31.38
CA SER A 193 36.33 -3.51 29.97
C SER A 193 37.23 -2.32 29.65
N VAL A 194 37.69 -1.56 30.65
CA VAL A 194 38.78 -0.60 30.45
C VAL A 194 40.06 -1.38 30.67
N GLN A 195 40.82 -1.65 29.60
CA GLN A 195 42.11 -2.32 29.77
C GLN A 195 42.95 -1.47 30.74
N PRO A 196 43.62 -2.08 31.74
CA PRO A 196 44.44 -1.35 32.69
C PRO A 196 45.47 -0.42 32.02
N ALA A 197 45.92 -0.78 30.82
CA ALA A 197 46.79 0.03 29.99
C ALA A 197 46.15 1.33 29.50
N ASP A 198 44.87 1.32 29.10
CA ASP A 198 44.16 2.52 28.61
C ASP A 198 43.79 3.45 29.75
N LEU A 199 43.42 2.89 30.91
CA LEU A 199 43.22 3.69 32.12
C LEU A 199 44.53 4.32 32.58
N ALA A 200 45.64 3.56 32.55
CA ALA A 200 46.97 4.09 32.86
C ALA A 200 47.37 5.20 31.89
N ARG A 201 47.12 5.05 30.58
CA ARG A 201 47.34 6.11 29.59
C ARG A 201 46.52 7.36 29.91
N GLN A 202 45.23 7.23 30.22
CA GLN A 202 44.40 8.38 30.61
C GLN A 202 44.93 9.07 31.87
N ILE A 203 45.36 8.30 32.88
CA ILE A 203 45.95 8.86 34.10
C ILE A 203 47.25 9.60 33.79
N VAL A 204 48.13 9.02 32.98
CA VAL A 204 49.41 9.64 32.58
C VAL A 204 49.17 10.90 31.75
N GLN A 205 48.27 10.87 30.78
CA GLN A 205 47.90 12.05 29.99
C GLN A 205 47.36 13.18 30.87
N ARG A 206 46.49 12.86 31.83
CA ARG A 206 45.92 13.85 32.76
C ARG A 206 46.97 14.40 33.74
N ALA A 207 47.92 13.57 34.16
CA ALA A 207 49.04 14.00 34.98
C ALA A 207 50.00 14.91 34.20
N ASN A 208 50.34 14.55 32.95
CA ASN A 208 51.20 15.36 32.09
C ASN A 208 50.57 16.71 31.74
N ALA A 209 49.27 16.77 31.45
CA ALA A 209 48.55 18.03 31.20
C ALA A 209 48.65 19.00 32.39
N ARG A 210 48.57 18.50 33.63
CA ARG A 210 48.74 19.31 34.85
C ARG A 210 50.17 19.82 35.03
N ILE A 211 51.17 19.04 34.62
CA ILE A 211 52.60 19.44 34.71
C ILE A 211 52.91 20.57 33.73
N GLU A 212 52.30 20.57 32.54
CA GLU A 212 52.50 21.61 31.53
C GLU A 212 51.75 22.93 31.82
N GLY A 213 51.00 23.02 32.94
CA GLY A 213 50.22 24.20 33.29
C GLY A 213 49.04 24.48 32.34
N ARG A 214 48.67 23.52 31.48
CA ARG A 214 47.44 23.58 30.70
C ARG A 214 46.27 23.17 31.57
N ASP A 215 45.17 23.90 31.47
CA ASP A 215 43.95 23.51 32.14
C ASP A 215 43.47 22.17 31.55
N PRO A 216 43.36 21.09 32.34
CA PRO A 216 42.90 19.80 31.83
C PRO A 216 41.49 19.86 31.20
N ASP A 217 40.71 20.90 31.47
CA ASP A 217 39.41 21.12 30.83
C ASP A 217 39.54 21.64 29.39
N GLU A 218 40.65 22.31 29.02
CA GLU A 218 40.89 22.84 27.67
C GLU A 218 41.35 21.76 26.69
N VAL A 219 42.19 20.81 27.13
CA VAL A 219 42.62 19.66 26.32
C VAL A 219 41.43 18.73 25.98
N CYS A 220 40.49 18.59 26.92
CA CYS A 220 39.27 17.81 26.70
C CYS A 220 38.33 18.44 25.65
N ALA A 221 38.36 19.77 25.48
CA ALA A 221 37.53 20.46 24.49
C ALA A 221 38.00 20.22 23.05
N VAL A 222 39.31 20.15 22.82
CA VAL A 222 39.89 19.90 21.48
C VAL A 222 39.59 18.48 21.00
N GLU A 223 39.76 17.47 21.87
CA GLU A 223 39.42 16.08 21.54
C GLU A 223 37.92 15.89 21.25
N LYS A 224 37.05 16.54 22.03
CA LYS A 224 35.60 16.52 21.77
C LYS A 224 35.24 17.14 20.41
N THR A 225 35.92 18.21 20.02
CA THR A 225 35.69 18.86 18.72
C THR A 225 36.11 17.96 17.57
N SER A 226 37.25 17.25 17.71
CA SER A 226 37.72 16.29 16.71
C SER A 226 36.74 15.12 16.54
N GLN A 227 36.29 14.52 17.64
CA GLN A 227 35.31 13.42 17.61
C GLN A 227 33.97 13.87 17.04
N GLN A 228 33.54 15.10 17.32
CA GLN A 228 32.32 15.66 16.75
C GLN A 228 32.42 15.82 15.24
N MET A 229 33.54 16.33 14.72
CA MET A 229 33.75 16.44 13.26
C MET A 229 33.79 15.07 12.58
N GLU A 230 34.45 14.07 13.17
CA GLU A 230 34.46 12.70 12.64
C GLU A 230 33.06 12.08 12.60
N TYR A 231 32.24 12.31 13.64
CA TYR A 231 30.85 11.87 13.67
C TYR A 231 30.00 12.56 12.62
N GLU A 232 30.15 13.87 12.44
CA GLU A 232 29.44 14.63 11.41
C GLU A 232 29.85 14.22 9.99
N GLU A 233 31.13 13.91 9.76
CA GLU A 233 31.62 13.39 8.48
C GLU A 233 31.06 11.98 8.21
N MET A 234 31.07 11.09 9.20
CA MET A 234 30.48 9.76 9.09
C MET A 234 29.00 9.84 8.74
N LYS A 235 28.26 10.74 9.39
CA LYS A 235 26.84 10.97 9.12
C LYS A 235 26.62 11.50 7.69
N ARG A 236 27.48 12.39 7.20
CA ARG A 236 27.42 12.88 5.82
C ARG A 236 27.62 11.76 4.80
N ARG A 237 28.60 10.87 5.03
CA ARG A 237 28.84 9.71 4.16
C ARG A 237 27.65 8.76 4.11
N GLN A 238 27.01 8.50 5.25
CA GLN A 238 25.78 7.69 5.29
C GLN A 238 24.66 8.33 4.48
N GLN A 239 24.47 9.65 4.59
CA GLN A 239 23.46 10.35 3.81
C GLN A 239 23.77 10.32 2.29
N GLU A 240 25.04 10.50 1.90
CA GLU A 240 25.48 10.37 0.51
C GLU A 240 25.26 8.95 -0.05
N GLU A 241 25.51 7.91 0.76
CA GLU A 241 25.22 6.51 0.41
C GLU A 241 23.72 6.25 0.25
N GLU A 242 22.88 6.80 1.14
CA GLU A 242 21.42 6.70 1.04
C GLU A 242 20.88 7.42 -0.21
N GLU A 243 21.37 8.62 -0.50
CA GLU A 243 21.00 9.39 -1.69
C GLU A 243 21.44 8.65 -2.98
N TYR A 244 22.63 8.06 -2.97
CA TYR A 244 23.11 7.23 -4.08
C TYR A 244 22.20 6.01 -4.31
N TYR A 245 21.79 5.31 -3.26
CA TYR A 245 20.89 4.16 -3.38
C TYR A 245 19.50 4.57 -3.91
N GLN A 246 18.94 5.67 -3.41
CA GLN A 246 17.68 6.20 -3.92
C GLN A 246 17.74 6.59 -5.40
N GLU A 247 18.86 7.18 -5.84
CA GLU A 247 19.06 7.52 -7.26
C GLU A 247 19.17 6.27 -8.15
N GLN A 248 19.80 5.19 -7.68
CA GLN A 248 19.81 3.92 -8.40
C GLN A 248 18.40 3.35 -8.58
N VAL A 249 17.60 3.31 -7.51
CA VAL A 249 16.19 2.86 -7.59
C VAL A 249 15.38 3.70 -8.57
N ARG A 250 15.58 5.03 -8.59
CA ARG A 250 14.92 5.93 -9.54
C ARG A 250 15.30 5.62 -10.99
N ARG A 251 16.58 5.29 -11.24
CA ARG A 251 17.06 4.90 -12.59
C ARG A 251 16.47 3.58 -13.04
N GLU A 252 16.42 2.58 -12.16
CA GLU A 252 15.81 1.28 -12.46
C GLU A 252 14.31 1.43 -12.77
N GLN A 253 13.58 2.23 -11.99
CA GLN A 253 12.17 2.51 -12.22
C GLN A 253 11.93 3.21 -13.58
N MET A 254 12.80 4.16 -13.95
CA MET A 254 12.73 4.82 -15.25
C MET A 254 13.00 3.84 -16.40
N GLN A 255 13.98 2.95 -16.27
CA GLN A 255 14.26 1.91 -17.25
C GLN A 255 13.08 0.94 -17.38
N GLN A 256 12.44 0.56 -16.28
CA GLN A 256 11.28 -0.32 -16.29
C GLN A 256 10.09 0.32 -17.02
N MET A 257 9.79 1.60 -16.77
CA MET A 257 8.76 2.32 -17.51
C MET A 257 9.07 2.39 -19.01
N GLN A 258 10.34 2.62 -19.37
CA GLN A 258 10.74 2.64 -20.77
C GLN A 258 10.57 1.26 -21.44
N GLN A 259 10.90 0.17 -20.75
CA GLN A 259 10.70 -1.18 -21.25
C GLN A 259 9.21 -1.51 -21.42
N GLN A 260 8.37 -1.14 -20.44
CA GLN A 260 6.91 -1.31 -20.55
C GLN A 260 6.33 -0.55 -21.74
N GLY A 261 6.78 0.70 -21.96
CA GLY A 261 6.38 1.48 -23.13
C GLY A 261 6.76 0.80 -24.46
N GLN A 262 7.97 0.22 -24.55
CA GLN A 262 8.38 -0.52 -25.74
C GLN A 262 7.56 -1.80 -25.95
N GLN A 263 7.25 -2.54 -24.87
CA GLN A 263 6.41 -3.74 -24.95
C GLN A 263 5.00 -3.41 -25.43
N GLN A 264 4.40 -2.32 -24.95
CA GLN A 264 3.09 -1.88 -25.38
C GLN A 264 3.06 -1.51 -26.87
N VAL A 265 4.09 -0.82 -27.38
CA VAL A 265 4.22 -0.53 -28.81
C VAL A 265 4.33 -1.81 -29.63
N CYS A 266 5.10 -2.80 -29.16
CA CYS A 266 5.21 -4.10 -29.83
C CYS A 266 3.86 -4.85 -29.84
N GLN A 267 3.12 -4.85 -28.74
CA GLN A 267 1.79 -5.47 -28.67
C GLN A 267 0.81 -4.81 -29.65
N ASN A 268 0.72 -3.48 -29.64
CA ASN A 268 -0.14 -2.74 -30.57
C ASN A 268 0.22 -3.01 -32.04
N ASN A 269 1.52 -3.18 -32.36
CA ASN A 269 1.95 -3.53 -33.72
C ASN A 269 1.55 -4.95 -34.13
N VAL A 270 1.54 -5.91 -33.20
CA VAL A 270 1.08 -7.28 -33.44
C VAL A 270 -0.42 -7.30 -33.68
N GLU A 271 -1.19 -6.59 -32.85
CA GLU A 271 -2.64 -6.45 -33.00
C GLU A 271 -3.00 -5.80 -34.33
N ASN A 272 -2.40 -4.66 -34.67
CA ASN A 272 -2.61 -3.99 -35.96
C ASN A 272 -2.26 -4.89 -37.16
N LYS A 273 -1.21 -5.71 -37.04
CA LYS A 273 -0.82 -6.66 -38.11
C LYS A 273 -1.85 -7.79 -38.23
N GLN A 274 -2.38 -8.28 -37.12
CA GLN A 274 -3.41 -9.32 -37.10
C GLN A 274 -4.73 -8.80 -37.71
N GLU A 275 -5.16 -7.60 -37.34
CA GLU A 275 -6.32 -6.93 -37.95
C GLU A 275 -6.12 -6.73 -39.44
N SER A 276 -4.94 -6.25 -39.86
CA SER A 276 -4.62 -6.10 -41.28
C SER A 276 -4.68 -7.43 -42.04
N GLN A 277 -4.23 -8.54 -41.44
CA GLN A 277 -4.32 -9.86 -42.06
C GLN A 277 -5.78 -10.32 -42.19
N GLN A 278 -6.59 -10.15 -41.14
CA GLN A 278 -8.02 -10.48 -41.17
C GLN A 278 -8.76 -9.69 -42.26
N ILE A 279 -8.42 -8.41 -42.44
CA ILE A 279 -8.96 -7.57 -43.51
C ILE A 279 -8.56 -8.12 -44.89
N MET A 280 -7.31 -8.56 -45.07
CA MET A 280 -6.88 -9.17 -46.34
C MET A 280 -7.62 -10.47 -46.64
N ASP A 281 -7.74 -11.36 -45.66
CA ASP A 281 -8.45 -12.64 -45.81
C ASP A 281 -9.94 -12.42 -46.14
N LEU A 282 -10.57 -11.41 -45.53
CA LEU A 282 -11.95 -11.02 -45.84
C LEU A 282 -12.08 -10.47 -47.26
N LYS A 283 -11.13 -9.64 -47.72
CA LYS A 283 -11.12 -9.13 -49.09
C LYS A 283 -11.00 -10.26 -50.12
N GLU A 284 -10.13 -11.24 -49.86
CA GLU A 284 -9.96 -12.40 -50.74
C GLU A 284 -11.23 -13.25 -50.82
N LYS A 285 -11.91 -13.49 -49.67
CA LYS A 285 -13.21 -14.18 -49.64
C LYS A 285 -14.29 -13.43 -50.41
N ILE A 286 -14.38 -12.11 -50.23
CA ILE A 286 -15.34 -11.27 -50.97
C ILE A 286 -15.06 -11.35 -52.49
N HIS A 287 -13.80 -11.32 -52.88
CA HIS A 287 -13.41 -11.44 -54.28
C HIS A 287 -13.83 -12.80 -54.86
N GLY A 288 -13.53 -13.91 -54.18
CA GLY A 288 -13.94 -15.24 -54.62
C GLY A 288 -15.45 -15.42 -54.72
N LEU A 289 -16.23 -14.85 -53.79
CA LEU A 289 -17.70 -14.83 -53.90
C LEU A 289 -18.19 -13.99 -55.08
N THR A 290 -17.50 -12.88 -55.38
CA THR A 290 -17.83 -12.02 -56.52
C THR A 290 -17.59 -12.74 -57.84
N GLU A 291 -16.50 -13.50 -57.97
CA GLU A 291 -16.23 -14.32 -59.15
C GLU A 291 -17.29 -15.40 -59.35
N GLN A 292 -17.70 -16.08 -58.27
CA GLN A 292 -18.79 -17.07 -58.32
C GLN A 292 -20.13 -16.46 -58.76
N LEU A 293 -20.43 -15.23 -58.34
CA LEU A 293 -21.64 -14.51 -58.74
C LEU A 293 -21.60 -14.00 -60.19
N LEU A 294 -20.40 -13.84 -60.77
CA LEU A 294 -20.21 -13.39 -62.15
C LEU A 294 -20.27 -14.54 -63.16
N GLU A 295 -20.29 -15.80 -62.71
CA GLU A 295 -20.63 -16.92 -63.59
C GLU A 295 -22.08 -16.77 -64.09
N PRO A 296 -22.35 -17.05 -65.38
CA PRO A 296 -23.68 -16.91 -65.95
C PRO A 296 -24.66 -17.86 -65.25
N CYS A 297 -25.41 -17.32 -64.30
CA CYS A 297 -26.43 -18.05 -63.57
C CYS A 297 -27.55 -18.45 -64.52
N SER A 298 -28.00 -19.70 -64.42
CA SER A 298 -29.25 -20.09 -65.06
C SER A 298 -30.42 -19.32 -64.44
N PHE A 299 -31.49 -19.12 -65.22
CA PHE A 299 -32.69 -18.41 -64.74
C PHE A 299 -33.30 -19.06 -63.48
N ALA A 300 -33.17 -20.37 -63.33
CA ALA A 300 -33.62 -21.11 -62.16
C ALA A 300 -32.83 -20.78 -60.89
N GLU A 301 -31.51 -20.58 -61.01
CA GLU A 301 -30.64 -20.19 -59.91
C GLU A 301 -30.92 -18.75 -59.47
N ILE A 302 -31.17 -17.85 -60.41
CA ILE A 302 -31.57 -16.45 -60.11
C ILE A 302 -32.85 -16.42 -59.28
N GLU A 303 -33.84 -17.26 -59.61
CA GLU A 303 -35.11 -17.32 -58.86
C GLU A 303 -34.91 -17.90 -57.45
N GLN A 304 -34.03 -18.89 -57.29
CA GLN A 304 -33.65 -19.42 -55.97
C GLN A 304 -32.94 -18.37 -55.11
N PHE A 305 -31.96 -17.65 -55.67
CA PHE A 305 -31.25 -16.59 -54.95
C PHE A 305 -32.20 -15.45 -54.56
N SER A 306 -33.13 -15.06 -55.43
CA SER A 306 -34.16 -14.06 -55.11
C SER A 306 -35.01 -14.47 -53.90
N LYS A 307 -35.47 -15.73 -53.85
CA LYS A 307 -36.24 -16.25 -52.70
C LYS A 307 -35.41 -16.26 -51.41
N ALA A 308 -34.14 -16.67 -51.49
CA ALA A 308 -33.24 -16.69 -50.34
C ALA A 308 -32.97 -15.27 -49.79
N ILE A 309 -32.76 -14.28 -50.67
CA ILE A 309 -32.57 -12.87 -50.27
C ILE A 309 -33.83 -12.33 -49.57
N MET A 310 -35.03 -12.65 -50.07
CA MET A 310 -36.27 -12.23 -49.40
C MET A 310 -36.42 -12.85 -48.01
N GLN A 311 -36.10 -14.14 -47.86
CA GLN A 311 -36.14 -14.82 -46.56
C GLN A 311 -35.14 -14.21 -45.57
N LEU A 312 -33.92 -13.91 -46.02
CA LEU A 312 -32.91 -13.25 -45.19
C LEU A 312 -33.36 -11.86 -44.72
N ASN A 313 -34.01 -11.08 -45.60
CA ASN A 313 -34.56 -9.77 -45.24
C ASN A 313 -35.67 -9.86 -44.19
N GLU A 314 -36.55 -10.86 -44.27
CA GLU A 314 -37.57 -11.08 -43.23
C GLU A 314 -36.95 -11.44 -41.88
N VAL A 315 -35.89 -12.26 -41.87
CA VAL A 315 -35.15 -12.58 -40.64
C VAL A 315 -34.47 -11.34 -40.05
N ILE A 316 -33.81 -10.52 -40.88
CA ILE A 316 -33.19 -9.25 -40.45
C ILE A 316 -34.25 -8.32 -39.84
N LYS A 317 -35.46 -8.28 -40.43
CA LYS A 317 -36.57 -7.46 -39.95
C LYS A 317 -37.06 -7.90 -38.56
N VAL A 318 -37.10 -9.20 -38.29
CA VAL A 318 -37.43 -9.75 -36.95
C VAL A 318 -36.32 -9.45 -35.95
N LEU A 319 -35.06 -9.61 -36.32
CA LEU A 319 -33.92 -9.32 -35.43
C LEU A 319 -33.91 -7.84 -34.99
N LYS A 320 -34.20 -6.91 -35.92
CA LYS A 320 -34.35 -5.48 -35.61
C LYS A 320 -35.52 -5.14 -34.67
N GLN A 321 -36.47 -6.05 -34.47
CA GLN A 321 -37.57 -5.86 -33.50
C GLN A 321 -37.23 -6.38 -32.10
N ILE A 322 -36.12 -7.13 -31.97
CA ILE A 322 -35.69 -7.76 -30.72
C ILE A 322 -34.63 -6.89 -30.00
N GLU A 323 -33.88 -6.07 -30.74
CA GLU A 323 -32.97 -5.04 -30.19
C GLU A 323 -33.73 -3.80 -29.71
#